data_AF-A0A165YQK3-F1
#
_entry.id   AF-A0A165YQK3-F1
#
_cell.length_a   1.000
_cell.length_b   1.000
_cell.length_c   1.000
_cell.angle_alpha   90.00
_cell.angle_beta   90.00
_cell.angle_gamma   90.00
#
_symmetry.space_group_name_H-M   'P 1'
#
loop_
_entity.id
_entity.type
_entity.pdbx_description
1 polymer ?
#
loop_
_entity_poly.entity_id
_entity_poly.type
_entity_poly.pdbx_seq_one_letter_code
_entity_poly.pdbx_strand_id
1 'polypeptide(L)'
;MLVLDSSATCDLCLRLYNGFDVAPHFLPCGHVSCGSCLARILVEPRGASCSWCRTGFSTGDIRKLHCHVTATGAGLLGDEREAARARARAYELQLADTLKYSGSVTKTRKLVNNIVEWLEEQPRDDHLVLRTTVTLAAKYITDHQGKTKEAAVELSLRTRVVELEAKLETQARDIKQRIIAAAFAEENGTIPSPSNSDDPSSSRTGIPAASPPSRPATDPLETSTARHRAQDRHARRALPSPPVSPSRATRAPEHDTQLPPLGQGLAIPYQDCSWMDESRLLQLIDILRDANARNTVLQLQRPQ
;
A
#
# COMPACT_ATOMS: atom_id res chain seq x y z
N MET A 1 -48.70 -14.35 -6.30
CA MET A 1 -47.34 -13.79 -6.30
C MET A 1 -46.42 -14.87 -6.86
N LEU A 2 -45.73 -14.62 -7.97
CA LEU A 2 -44.75 -15.58 -8.49
C LEU A 2 -43.47 -15.46 -7.68
N VAL A 3 -43.09 -16.56 -7.06
CA VAL A 3 -41.84 -16.69 -6.30
C VAL A 3 -40.82 -17.32 -7.23
N LEU A 4 -39.72 -16.62 -7.50
CA LEU A 4 -38.60 -17.17 -8.25
C LEU A 4 -37.57 -17.74 -7.30
N ASP A 5 -37.01 -18.89 -7.68
CA ASP A 5 -35.86 -19.44 -7.00
C ASP A 5 -34.66 -18.49 -7.10
N SER A 6 -33.83 -18.44 -6.06
CA SER A 6 -32.63 -17.62 -6.01
C SER A 6 -31.58 -17.98 -7.07
N SER A 7 -31.63 -19.20 -7.62
CA SER A 7 -30.78 -19.65 -8.72
C SER A 7 -31.43 -19.43 -10.09
N ALA A 8 -32.59 -18.78 -10.18
CA ALA A 8 -33.26 -18.55 -11.46
C ALA A 8 -32.41 -17.61 -12.33
N THR A 9 -32.03 -18.08 -13.51
CA THR A 9 -31.26 -17.34 -14.51
C THR A 9 -32.05 -17.19 -15.80
N CYS A 10 -31.73 -16.16 -16.58
CA CYS A 10 -32.23 -16.07 -17.96
C CYS A 10 -31.55 -17.11 -18.84
N ASP A 11 -32.29 -17.98 -19.53
CA ASP A 11 -31.67 -19.10 -20.26
C ASP A 11 -30.97 -18.69 -21.55
N LEU A 12 -31.04 -17.41 -21.93
CA LEU A 12 -30.31 -16.87 -23.09
C LEU A 12 -28.95 -16.27 -22.71
N CYS A 13 -28.85 -15.58 -21.57
CA CYS A 13 -27.59 -14.93 -21.14
C CYS A 13 -27.01 -15.51 -19.85
N LEU A 14 -27.73 -16.46 -19.24
CA LEU A 14 -27.41 -17.13 -17.98
C LEU A 14 -27.19 -16.20 -16.78
N ARG A 15 -27.61 -14.94 -16.87
CA ARG A 15 -27.55 -13.99 -15.75
C ARG A 15 -28.70 -14.24 -14.77
N LEU A 16 -28.39 -14.17 -13.48
CA LEU A 16 -29.35 -14.30 -12.39
C LEU A 16 -30.40 -13.19 -12.46
N TYR A 17 -31.67 -13.58 -12.28
CA TYR A 17 -32.76 -12.62 -12.14
C TYR A 17 -32.63 -11.90 -10.79
N ASN A 18 -32.49 -10.59 -10.82
CA ASN A 18 -32.32 -9.76 -9.62
C ASN A 18 -33.51 -8.83 -9.35
N GLY A 19 -34.58 -8.92 -10.16
CA GLY A 19 -35.80 -8.10 -10.01
C GLY A 19 -35.64 -6.64 -10.44
N PHE A 20 -34.42 -6.12 -10.53
CA PHE A 20 -34.08 -4.76 -10.94
C PHE A 20 -33.60 -4.72 -12.40
N ASP A 21 -32.30 -4.93 -12.61
CA ASP A 21 -31.63 -4.80 -13.91
C ASP A 21 -31.88 -6.01 -14.83
N VAL A 22 -32.02 -7.18 -14.23
CA VAL A 22 -32.32 -8.44 -14.92
C VAL A 22 -33.70 -8.89 -14.46
N ALA A 23 -34.72 -8.24 -15.01
CA ALA A 23 -36.11 -8.59 -14.74
C ALA A 23 -36.63 -9.65 -15.74
N PRO A 24 -37.33 -10.69 -15.26
CA PRO A 24 -37.96 -11.70 -16.11
C PRO A 24 -39.16 -11.14 -16.89
N HIS A 25 -39.22 -11.46 -18.18
CA HIS A 25 -40.32 -11.12 -19.08
C HIS A 25 -40.91 -12.42 -19.64
N PHE A 26 -42.21 -12.58 -19.48
CA PHE A 26 -42.97 -13.72 -19.94
C PHE A 26 -43.44 -13.49 -21.38
N LEU A 27 -43.14 -14.45 -22.25
CA LEU A 27 -43.65 -14.50 -23.62
C LEU A 27 -44.98 -15.27 -23.67
N PRO A 28 -45.87 -15.01 -24.65
CA PRO A 28 -47.16 -15.70 -24.76
C PRO A 28 -47.06 -17.23 -24.88
N CYS A 29 -45.92 -17.72 -25.37
CA CYS A 29 -45.65 -19.15 -25.49
C CYS A 29 -45.23 -19.84 -24.18
N GLY A 30 -45.09 -19.11 -23.07
CA GLY A 30 -44.71 -19.66 -21.77
C GLY A 30 -43.24 -19.49 -21.38
N HIS A 31 -42.37 -19.15 -22.32
CA HIS A 31 -40.94 -18.98 -22.06
C HIS A 31 -40.61 -17.63 -21.43
N VAL A 32 -39.55 -17.58 -20.64
CA VAL A 32 -39.12 -16.38 -19.91
C VAL A 32 -37.76 -15.90 -20.42
N SER A 33 -37.59 -14.60 -20.56
CA SER A 33 -36.32 -13.98 -20.99
C SER A 33 -36.06 -12.71 -20.19
N CYS A 34 -34.80 -12.29 -20.03
CA CYS A 34 -34.53 -10.97 -19.45
C CYS A 34 -34.79 -9.85 -20.47
N GLY A 35 -35.05 -8.63 -20.00
CA GLY A 35 -35.38 -7.49 -20.86
C GLY A 35 -34.34 -7.21 -21.96
N SER A 36 -33.06 -7.37 -21.67
CA SER A 36 -32.00 -7.16 -22.68
C SER A 36 -31.98 -8.24 -23.76
N CYS A 37 -32.24 -9.49 -23.40
CA CYS A 37 -32.32 -10.58 -24.38
C CYS A 37 -33.58 -10.44 -25.24
N LEU A 38 -34.69 -10.04 -24.62
CA LEU A 38 -35.93 -9.75 -25.32
C LEU A 38 -35.77 -8.61 -26.34
N ALA A 39 -35.09 -7.52 -25.96
CA ALA A 39 -34.81 -6.42 -26.87
C ALA A 39 -34.00 -6.88 -28.11
N ARG A 40 -33.06 -7.82 -27.94
CA ARG A 40 -32.32 -8.41 -29.07
C ARG A 40 -33.23 -9.21 -30.00
N ILE A 41 -34.10 -10.05 -29.43
CA ILE A 41 -35.06 -10.87 -30.20
C ILE A 41 -35.99 -9.97 -31.03
N LEU A 42 -36.45 -8.86 -30.47
CA LEU A 42 -37.36 -7.93 -31.17
C LEU A 42 -36.73 -7.23 -32.37
N VAL A 43 -35.40 -7.12 -32.41
CA VAL A 43 -34.66 -6.48 -33.51
C VAL A 43 -34.23 -7.51 -34.58
N GLU A 44 -34.41 -8.81 -34.33
CA GLU A 44 -34.00 -9.83 -35.30
C GLU A 44 -34.82 -9.75 -36.61
N PRO A 45 -34.18 -9.92 -37.79
CA PRO A 45 -34.85 -9.87 -39.10
C PRO A 45 -35.94 -10.92 -39.28
N ARG A 46 -35.91 -11.99 -38.48
CA ARG A 46 -36.87 -13.10 -38.51
C ARG A 46 -38.21 -12.73 -37.84
N GLY A 47 -38.31 -11.54 -37.26
CA GLY A 47 -39.48 -11.07 -36.52
C GLY A 47 -39.49 -11.56 -35.07
N ALA A 48 -40.42 -10.99 -34.29
CA ALA A 48 -40.60 -11.28 -32.88
C ALA A 48 -41.06 -12.74 -32.66
N SER A 49 -40.10 -13.65 -32.48
CA SER A 49 -40.33 -15.08 -32.28
C SER A 49 -39.50 -15.63 -31.13
N CYS A 50 -40.06 -16.56 -30.36
CA CYS A 50 -39.39 -17.10 -29.19
C CYS A 50 -38.13 -17.90 -29.59
N SER A 51 -36.99 -17.64 -28.95
CA SER A 51 -35.73 -18.33 -29.27
C SER A 51 -35.74 -19.83 -29.02
N TRP A 52 -36.69 -20.36 -28.23
CA TRP A 52 -36.74 -21.80 -27.92
C TRP A 52 -37.78 -22.53 -28.77
N CYS A 53 -39.03 -22.08 -28.76
CA CYS A 53 -40.13 -22.75 -29.49
C CYS A 53 -40.49 -22.11 -30.84
N ARG A 54 -39.89 -20.97 -31.19
CA ARG A 54 -40.11 -20.23 -32.44
C ARG A 54 -41.55 -19.73 -32.68
N THR A 55 -42.40 -19.78 -31.67
CA THR A 55 -43.74 -19.17 -31.72
C THR A 55 -43.59 -17.65 -31.86
N GLY A 56 -44.26 -17.07 -32.85
CA GLY A 56 -44.34 -15.62 -33.03
C GLY A 56 -45.15 -14.95 -31.92
N PHE A 57 -44.82 -13.71 -31.57
CA PHE A 57 -45.54 -12.92 -30.57
C PHE A 57 -45.55 -11.43 -30.92
N SER A 58 -46.54 -10.70 -30.41
CA SER A 58 -46.54 -9.23 -30.48
C SER A 58 -45.86 -8.62 -29.26
N THR A 59 -45.27 -7.44 -29.40
CA THR A 59 -44.69 -6.68 -28.28
C THR A 59 -45.71 -6.36 -27.20
N GLY A 60 -46.97 -6.16 -27.61
CA GLY A 60 -48.10 -5.90 -26.72
C GLY A 60 -48.51 -7.09 -25.85
N ASP A 61 -48.06 -8.31 -26.17
CA ASP A 61 -48.41 -9.53 -25.42
C ASP A 61 -47.36 -9.91 -24.37
N ILE A 62 -46.22 -9.21 -24.37
CA ILE A 62 -45.13 -9.46 -23.42
C ILE A 62 -45.53 -8.90 -22.05
N ARG A 63 -45.29 -9.66 -20.99
CA ARG A 63 -45.58 -9.23 -19.62
C ARG A 63 -44.30 -9.25 -18.79
N LYS A 64 -43.93 -8.11 -18.22
CA LYS A 64 -42.89 -8.05 -17.20
C LYS A 64 -43.42 -8.77 -15.95
N LEU A 65 -42.74 -9.82 -15.52
CA LEU A 65 -43.13 -10.53 -14.31
C LEU A 65 -42.62 -9.73 -13.11
N HIS A 66 -43.55 -9.31 -12.26
CA HIS A 66 -43.23 -8.82 -10.93
C HIS A 66 -42.98 -10.03 -10.03
N CYS A 67 -41.76 -10.55 -10.09
CA CYS A 67 -41.30 -11.60 -9.20
C CYS A 67 -40.85 -10.96 -7.88
N HIS A 68 -41.42 -11.44 -6.78
CA HIS A 68 -40.74 -11.31 -5.51
C HIS A 68 -39.64 -12.37 -5.55
N VAL A 69 -38.41 -11.94 -5.74
CA VAL A 69 -37.26 -12.83 -5.56
C VAL A 69 -37.22 -13.06 -4.05
N THR A 70 -37.93 -14.08 -3.58
CA THR A 70 -37.67 -14.59 -2.23
C THR A 70 -36.28 -15.16 -2.36
N ALA A 71 -35.30 -14.36 -2.00
CA ALA A 71 -34.03 -14.92 -1.61
C ALA A 71 -34.34 -15.76 -0.38
N THR A 72 -34.75 -17.01 -0.58
CA THR A 72 -35.05 -17.97 0.46
C THR A 72 -33.70 -18.31 1.08
N GLY A 73 -33.25 -17.41 1.97
CA GLY A 73 -31.90 -17.35 2.53
C GLY A 73 -31.38 -15.92 2.81
N ALA A 74 -31.85 -14.87 2.13
CA ALA A 74 -31.30 -13.50 2.25
C ALA A 74 -32.30 -12.44 2.74
N GLY A 75 -33.45 -12.82 3.30
CA GLY A 75 -34.38 -11.84 3.90
C GLY A 75 -33.87 -11.17 5.18
N LEU A 76 -32.88 -11.77 5.85
CA LEU A 76 -32.19 -11.18 7.01
C LEU A 76 -30.73 -10.82 6.71
N LEU A 77 -30.06 -11.57 5.82
CA LEU A 77 -28.67 -11.33 5.41
C LEU A 77 -28.55 -10.35 4.22
N GLY A 78 -29.64 -10.11 3.49
CA GLY A 78 -29.69 -9.15 2.37
C GLY A 78 -29.54 -7.73 2.87
N ASP A 79 -30.23 -7.39 3.96
CA ASP A 79 -30.08 -6.10 4.65
C ASP A 79 -28.65 -5.94 5.18
N GLU A 80 -28.06 -7.00 5.74
CA GLU A 80 -26.68 -6.95 6.25
C GLU A 80 -25.65 -6.78 5.11
N ARG A 81 -25.79 -7.52 4.01
CA ARG A 81 -24.88 -7.41 2.86
C ARG A 81 -25.06 -6.09 2.12
N GLU A 82 -26.28 -5.58 2.02
CA GLU A 82 -26.55 -4.26 1.46
C GLU A 82 -26.02 -3.16 2.38
N ALA A 83 -26.18 -3.29 3.70
CA ALA A 83 -25.59 -2.39 4.69
C ALA A 83 -24.06 -2.43 4.63
N ALA A 84 -23.43 -3.60 4.45
CA ALA A 84 -21.99 -3.73 4.26
C ALA A 84 -21.53 -3.02 2.98
N ARG A 85 -22.25 -3.17 1.86
CA ARG A 85 -21.98 -2.43 0.62
C ARG A 85 -22.17 -0.92 0.79
N ALA A 86 -23.20 -0.48 1.51
CA ALA A 86 -23.42 0.93 1.81
C ALA A 86 -22.30 1.50 2.68
N ARG A 87 -21.87 0.76 3.70
CA ARG A 87 -20.75 1.13 4.58
C ARG A 87 -19.43 1.18 3.82
N ALA A 88 -19.16 0.22 2.94
CA ALA A 88 -17.99 0.24 2.07
C ALA A 88 -17.95 1.50 1.21
N ARG A 89 -19.07 1.86 0.57
CA ARG A 89 -19.19 3.10 -0.20
C ARG A 89 -18.97 4.35 0.65
N ALA A 90 -19.47 4.37 1.88
CA ALA A 90 -19.24 5.47 2.81
C ALA A 90 -17.74 5.61 3.15
N TYR A 91 -17.03 4.49 3.37
CA TYR A 91 -15.59 4.50 3.59
C TYR A 91 -14.80 4.96 2.36
N GLU A 92 -15.18 4.52 1.15
CA GLU A 92 -14.58 4.97 -0.10
C GLU A 92 -14.66 6.50 -0.23
N LEU A 93 -15.84 7.08 0.04
CA LEU A 93 -16.05 8.53 0.00
C LEU A 93 -15.27 9.27 1.08
N GLN A 94 -15.27 8.77 2.33
CA GLN A 94 -14.50 9.38 3.42
C GLN A 94 -12.99 9.36 3.15
N LEU A 95 -12.48 8.28 2.55
CA LEU A 95 -11.08 8.14 2.22
C LEU A 95 -10.70 9.08 1.06
N ALA A 96 -11.54 9.17 0.03
CA ALA A 96 -11.36 10.11 -1.07
C ALA A 96 -11.36 11.57 -0.58
N ASP A 97 -12.30 11.94 0.29
CA ASP A 97 -12.40 13.27 0.89
C ASP A 97 -11.14 13.61 1.72
N THR A 98 -10.73 12.68 2.58
CA THR A 98 -9.56 12.89 3.45
C THR A 98 -8.27 13.02 2.64
N LEU A 99 -8.11 12.27 1.55
CA LEU A 99 -6.95 12.37 0.66
C LEU A 99 -6.97 13.65 -0.19
N LYS A 100 -8.15 14.07 -0.68
CA LYS A 100 -8.29 15.25 -1.54
C LYS A 100 -8.03 16.56 -0.81
N TYR A 101 -8.60 16.73 0.38
CA TYR A 101 -8.53 18.00 1.11
C TYR A 101 -7.30 18.14 2.01
N SER A 102 -6.20 17.44 1.68
CA SER A 102 -4.97 17.41 2.48
C SER A 102 -5.25 17.11 3.95
N GLY A 103 -6.10 16.12 4.22
CA GLY A 103 -6.33 15.65 5.57
C GLY A 103 -4.99 15.33 6.25
N SER A 104 -4.86 15.68 7.53
CA SER A 104 -3.69 15.32 8.32
C SER A 104 -3.40 13.83 8.17
N VAL A 105 -2.13 13.45 7.95
CA VAL A 105 -1.69 12.05 7.81
C VAL A 105 -2.16 11.19 8.99
N THR A 106 -2.31 11.79 10.18
CA THR A 106 -2.84 11.10 11.36
C THR A 106 -4.34 10.77 11.23
N LYS A 107 -5.13 11.64 10.62
CA LYS A 107 -6.56 11.40 10.33
C LYS A 107 -6.70 10.30 9.28
N THR A 108 -5.94 10.37 8.19
CA THR A 108 -5.93 9.32 7.14
C THR A 108 -5.55 7.97 7.73
N ARG A 109 -4.53 7.91 8.59
CA ARG A 109 -4.13 6.66 9.27
C ARG A 109 -5.22 6.09 10.14
N LYS A 110 -5.88 6.92 10.96
CA LYS A 110 -7.00 6.46 11.80
C LYS A 110 -8.11 5.87 10.95
N LEU A 111 -8.47 6.55 9.86
CA LEU A 111 -9.50 6.06 8.94
C LEU A 111 -9.09 4.74 8.27
N VAL A 112 -7.85 4.64 7.77
CA VAL A 112 -7.31 3.41 7.18
C VAL A 112 -7.38 2.25 8.17
N ASN A 113 -6.97 2.45 9.43
CA ASN A 113 -7.02 1.41 10.45
C ASN A 113 -8.47 0.95 10.74
N ASN A 114 -9.41 1.89 10.87
CA ASN A 114 -10.82 1.56 11.08
C ASN A 114 -11.40 0.75 9.91
N ILE A 115 -11.00 1.08 8.68
CA ILE A 115 -11.45 0.33 7.50
C ILE A 115 -10.82 -1.06 7.46
N VAL A 116 -9.54 -1.20 7.78
CA VAL A 116 -8.86 -2.51 7.84
C VAL A 116 -9.53 -3.41 8.86
N GLU A 117 -9.78 -2.91 10.08
CA GLU A 117 -10.48 -3.65 11.14
C GLU A 117 -11.87 -4.13 10.67
N TRP A 118 -12.65 -3.25 10.04
CA TRP A 118 -13.95 -3.64 9.48
C TRP A 118 -13.83 -4.66 8.34
N LEU A 119 -12.81 -4.55 7.48
CA LEU A 119 -12.57 -5.46 6.36
C LEU A 119 -12.08 -6.86 6.79
N GLU A 120 -11.59 -7.03 8.02
CA GLU A 120 -11.22 -8.34 8.59
C GLU A 120 -12.46 -9.19 8.88
N GLU A 121 -13.59 -8.56 9.19
CA GLU A 121 -14.89 -9.23 9.40
C GLU A 121 -15.58 -9.58 8.07
N GLN A 122 -15.17 -8.97 6.96
CA GLN A 122 -15.79 -9.18 5.65
C GLN A 122 -15.12 -10.31 4.86
N PRO A 123 -15.85 -11.02 3.97
CA PRO A 123 -15.26 -11.98 3.03
C PRO A 123 -14.11 -11.37 2.22
N ARG A 124 -13.09 -12.17 1.92
CA ARG A 124 -11.89 -11.71 1.20
C ARG A 124 -12.18 -11.26 -0.24
N ASP A 125 -13.14 -11.91 -0.87
CA ASP A 125 -13.51 -11.67 -2.27
C ASP A 125 -14.49 -10.49 -2.44
N ASP A 126 -15.08 -9.99 -1.35
CA ASP A 126 -15.95 -8.81 -1.37
C ASP A 126 -15.14 -7.50 -1.20
N HIS A 127 -15.69 -6.40 -1.70
CA HIS A 127 -15.16 -5.03 -1.55
C HIS A 127 -13.73 -4.80 -2.07
N LEU A 128 -13.35 -5.44 -3.19
CA LEU A 128 -11.99 -5.33 -3.76
C LEU A 128 -11.54 -3.89 -4.03
N VAL A 129 -12.45 -3.00 -4.44
CA VAL A 129 -12.17 -1.59 -4.70
C VAL A 129 -11.70 -0.88 -3.42
N LEU A 130 -12.43 -1.04 -2.32
CA LEU A 130 -12.06 -0.47 -1.03
C LEU A 130 -10.74 -1.07 -0.52
N ARG A 131 -10.55 -2.40 -0.60
CA ARG A 131 -9.29 -3.07 -0.20
C ARG A 131 -8.07 -2.50 -0.95
N THR A 132 -8.21 -2.31 -2.26
CA THR A 132 -7.17 -1.72 -3.11
C THR A 132 -6.89 -0.27 -2.70
N THR A 133 -7.96 0.51 -2.50
CA THR A 133 -7.85 1.93 -2.12
C THR A 133 -7.17 2.10 -0.76
N VAL A 134 -7.52 1.26 0.22
CA VAL A 134 -6.90 1.22 1.55
C VAL A 134 -5.41 0.86 1.45
N THR A 135 -5.06 -0.10 0.61
CA THR A 135 -3.65 -0.48 0.38
C THR A 135 -2.84 0.68 -0.18
N LEU A 136 -3.40 1.41 -1.15
CA LEU A 136 -2.77 2.60 -1.72
C LEU A 136 -2.65 3.72 -0.67
N ALA A 137 -3.69 3.95 0.13
CA ALA A 137 -3.66 4.94 1.21
C ALA A 137 -2.64 4.59 2.30
N ALA A 138 -2.48 3.31 2.65
CA ALA A 138 -1.47 2.84 3.59
C ALA A 138 -0.04 3.14 3.08
N LYS A 139 0.22 2.86 1.79
CA LYS A 139 1.50 3.20 1.14
C LYS A 139 1.77 4.71 1.13
N TYR A 140 0.74 5.51 0.85
CA TYR A 140 0.83 6.97 0.93
C TYR A 140 1.25 7.45 2.33
N ILE A 141 0.68 6.85 3.39
CA ILE A 141 1.03 7.18 4.78
C ILE A 141 2.50 6.84 5.07
N THR A 142 2.99 5.67 4.67
CA THR A 142 4.39 5.26 4.90
C THR A 142 5.36 6.18 4.17
N ASP A 143 5.06 6.55 2.93
CA ASP A 143 5.89 7.45 2.12
C ASP A 143 5.94 8.85 2.75
N HIS A 144 4.80 9.36 3.25
CA HIS A 144 4.77 10.64 3.96
C HIS A 144 5.57 10.62 5.26
N GLN A 145 5.51 9.52 6.02
CA GLN A 145 6.34 9.39 7.23
C GLN A 145 7.83 9.38 6.89
N GLY A 146 8.23 8.68 5.82
CA GLY A 146 9.60 8.68 5.31
C GLY A 146 10.08 10.11 5.05
N LYS A 147 9.32 10.88 4.28
CA LYS A 147 9.65 12.29 3.98
C LYS A 147 9.75 13.16 5.23
N THR A 148 8.87 12.99 6.22
CA THR A 148 8.96 13.77 7.47
C THR A 148 10.20 13.43 8.29
N LYS A 149 10.60 12.15 8.33
CA LYS A 149 11.82 11.72 9.01
C LYS A 149 13.06 12.23 8.28
N GLU A 150 13.07 12.14 6.96
CA GLU A 150 14.15 12.67 6.12
C GLU A 150 14.33 14.16 6.32
N ALA A 151 13.25 14.96 6.29
CA ALA A 151 13.30 16.38 6.57
C ALA A 151 13.78 16.71 8.00
N ALA A 152 13.41 15.89 9.00
CA ALA A 152 13.87 16.06 10.37
C ALA A 152 15.38 15.74 10.52
N VAL A 153 15.86 14.70 9.83
CA VAL A 153 17.29 14.36 9.78
C VAL A 153 18.07 15.46 9.06
N GLU A 154 17.57 15.96 7.93
CA GLU A 154 18.18 17.06 7.19
C GLU A 154 18.29 18.32 8.05
N LEU A 155 17.21 18.68 8.77
CA LEU A 155 17.22 19.82 9.69
C LEU A 155 18.26 19.61 10.81
N SER A 156 18.31 18.42 11.41
CA SER A 156 19.30 18.09 12.45
C SER A 156 20.73 18.19 11.93
N LEU A 157 21.00 17.74 10.70
CA LEU A 157 22.32 17.85 10.07
C LEU A 157 22.69 19.31 9.81
N ARG A 158 21.76 20.11 9.28
CA ARG A 158 21.97 21.55 9.08
C ARG A 158 22.30 22.26 10.39
N THR A 159 21.56 21.97 11.46
CA THR A 159 21.86 22.53 12.79
C THR A 159 23.25 22.13 13.28
N ARG A 160 23.66 20.88 13.07
CA ARG A 160 24.98 20.40 13.47
C ARG A 160 26.11 21.03 12.67
N VAL A 161 25.92 21.26 11.37
CA VAL A 161 26.88 21.98 10.52
C VAL A 161 27.13 23.39 11.07
N VAL A 162 26.06 24.15 11.34
CA VAL A 162 26.18 25.50 11.92
C VAL A 162 26.90 25.49 13.27
N GLU A 163 26.61 24.51 14.13
CA GLU A 163 27.30 24.37 15.43
C GLU A 163 28.81 24.08 15.26
N LEU A 164 29.17 23.22 14.31
CA LEU A 164 30.56 22.89 14.02
C LEU A 164 31.30 24.07 13.39
N GLU A 165 30.65 24.83 12.50
CA GLU A 165 31.20 26.06 11.93
C GLU A 165 31.49 27.09 13.03
N ALA A 166 30.54 27.33 13.94
CA ALA A 166 30.74 28.22 15.08
C ALA A 166 31.90 27.75 15.99
N LYS A 167 32.04 26.45 16.22
CA LYS A 167 33.16 25.87 16.98
C LYS A 167 34.50 26.11 16.28
N LEU A 168 34.57 25.86 14.98
CA LEU A 168 35.78 26.13 14.19
C LEU A 168 36.17 27.61 14.23
N GLU A 169 35.20 28.53 14.14
CA GLU A 169 35.45 29.96 14.28
C GLU A 169 35.96 30.34 15.67
N THR A 170 35.42 29.75 16.74
CA THR A 170 35.93 29.99 18.10
C THR A 170 37.37 29.48 18.28
N GLN A 171 37.69 28.31 17.74
CA GLN A 171 39.04 27.75 17.79
C GLN A 171 40.02 28.58 16.97
N ALA A 172 39.62 29.04 15.78
CA ALA A 172 40.43 29.93 14.97
C ALA A 172 40.73 31.26 15.69
N ARG A 173 39.75 31.81 16.40
CA ARG A 173 39.94 33.02 17.23
C ARG A 173 40.90 32.77 18.41
N ASP A 174 40.77 31.65 19.11
CA ASP A 174 41.66 31.29 20.23
C ASP A 174 43.10 31.09 19.76
N ILE A 175 43.31 30.34 18.67
CA ILE A 175 44.64 30.16 18.07
C ILE A 175 45.25 31.51 17.70
N LYS A 176 44.47 32.40 17.08
CA LYS A 176 44.92 33.75 16.73
C LYS A 176 45.33 34.55 17.96
N GLN A 177 44.54 34.51 19.04
CA GLN A 177 44.87 35.19 20.30
C GLN A 177 46.14 34.63 20.95
N ARG A 178 46.34 33.31 20.91
CA ARG A 178 47.56 32.67 21.43
C ARG A 178 48.81 33.05 20.66
N ILE A 179 48.73 33.14 19.33
CA ILE A 179 49.84 33.61 18.48
C ILE A 179 50.18 35.07 18.83
N ILE A 180 49.18 35.94 18.94
CA ILE A 180 49.39 37.35 19.32
C ILE A 180 50.02 37.45 20.72
N ALA A 181 49.51 36.70 21.70
CA ALA A 181 50.05 36.70 23.06
C ALA A 181 51.50 36.20 23.13
N ALA A 182 51.84 35.17 22.34
CA ALA A 182 53.20 34.67 22.24
C ALA A 182 54.16 35.73 21.64
N ALA A 183 53.74 36.43 20.59
CA ALA A 183 54.53 37.50 19.99
C ALA A 183 54.80 38.66 20.97
N PHE A 184 53.79 39.08 21.75
CA PHE A 184 53.97 40.11 22.78
C PHE A 184 54.87 39.68 23.94
N ALA A 185 54.90 38.38 24.28
CA ALA A 185 55.79 37.85 25.30
C ALA A 185 57.26 37.88 24.85
N GLU A 186 57.52 37.63 23.56
CA GLU A 186 58.86 37.74 22.96
C GLU A 186 59.37 39.19 22.96
N GLU A 187 58.53 40.17 22.61
CA GLU A 187 58.94 41.60 22.61
C GLU A 187 59.23 42.15 24.03
N ASN A 188 58.52 41.68 25.06
CA ASN A 188 58.68 42.20 26.42
C ASN A 188 59.81 41.54 27.23
N GLY A 189 60.57 40.61 26.64
CA GLY A 189 61.97 40.36 27.00
C GLY A 189 62.30 40.21 28.50
N THR A 190 61.42 39.67 29.33
CA THR A 190 61.83 39.22 30.66
C THR A 190 62.39 37.83 30.48
N ILE A 191 63.66 37.75 30.07
CA ILE A 191 64.46 36.53 30.21
C ILE A 191 64.63 36.34 31.71
N PRO A 192 63.97 35.36 32.37
CA PRO A 192 64.37 35.01 33.71
C PRO A 192 65.82 34.54 33.62
N SER A 193 66.73 35.34 34.17
CA SER A 193 68.12 34.93 34.31
C SER A 193 68.13 33.63 35.12
N PRO A 194 68.72 32.54 34.62
CA PRO A 194 68.83 31.30 35.39
C PRO A 194 69.80 31.55 36.54
N SER A 195 69.26 31.85 37.72
CA SER A 195 70.04 31.82 38.96
C SER A 195 70.38 30.37 39.26
N ASN A 196 71.56 29.96 38.82
CA ASN A 196 72.25 28.77 39.29
C ASN A 196 72.43 28.87 40.82
N SER A 197 71.74 28.03 41.59
CA SER A 197 72.22 27.56 42.89
C SER A 197 71.55 26.22 43.23
N ASP A 198 72.39 25.18 43.25
CA ASP A 198 72.38 24.07 44.21
C ASP A 198 71.38 22.91 44.07
N ASP A 199 71.92 21.87 43.42
CA ASP A 199 71.72 20.43 43.66
C ASP A 199 72.10 20.05 45.12
N PRO A 200 71.94 18.79 45.59
CA PRO A 200 70.88 17.78 45.44
C PRO A 200 70.38 17.30 46.83
N SER A 201 69.29 16.53 46.91
CA SER A 201 69.23 15.28 47.72
C SER A 201 67.81 14.74 47.92
N SER A 202 67.69 13.42 47.74
CA SER A 202 66.81 12.51 48.48
C SER A 202 65.33 12.87 48.60
N SER A 203 64.49 12.14 47.88
CA SER A 203 63.94 10.90 48.44
C SER A 203 63.03 10.18 47.44
N ARG A 204 63.36 8.90 47.30
CA ARG A 204 62.67 7.88 46.54
C ARG A 204 61.52 7.36 47.40
N THR A 205 60.28 7.74 47.13
CA THR A 205 59.10 7.06 47.72
C THR A 205 57.94 6.98 46.75
N GLY A 206 57.58 5.73 46.42
CA GLY A 206 56.19 5.27 46.33
C GLY A 206 55.35 5.80 45.18
N ILE A 207 55.32 5.05 44.09
CA ILE A 207 54.23 5.11 43.10
C ILE A 207 53.06 4.28 43.66
N PRO A 208 51.90 4.85 44.02
CA PRO A 208 50.68 4.07 44.14
C PRO A 208 50.12 3.82 42.73
N ALA A 209 49.79 2.57 42.46
CA ALA A 209 49.08 2.15 41.26
C ALA A 209 47.70 2.84 41.20
N ALA A 210 47.58 3.87 40.36
CA ALA A 210 46.30 4.45 40.01
C ALA A 210 45.71 3.66 38.84
N SER A 211 44.54 3.08 39.07
CA SER A 211 43.71 2.35 38.12
C SER A 211 43.47 3.15 36.83
N PRO A 212 43.33 2.46 35.67
CA PRO A 212 43.08 3.13 34.40
C PRO A 212 41.71 3.83 34.41
N PRO A 213 41.58 5.02 33.79
CA PRO A 213 40.29 5.66 33.63
C PRO A 213 39.39 4.82 32.72
N SER A 214 38.21 4.48 33.24
CA SER A 214 37.12 3.88 32.48
C SER A 214 36.84 4.72 31.24
N ARG A 215 37.08 4.14 30.07
CA ARG A 215 36.65 4.71 28.78
C ARG A 215 35.14 4.98 28.84
N PRO A 216 34.67 6.17 28.43
CA PRO A 216 33.25 6.34 28.16
C PRO A 216 32.89 5.41 26.99
N ALA A 217 31.87 4.57 27.20
CA ALA A 217 31.29 3.74 26.17
C ALA A 217 30.79 4.64 25.03
N THR A 218 31.51 4.63 23.91
CA THR A 218 30.99 5.12 22.64
C THR A 218 30.10 4.04 22.08
N ASP A 219 28.80 4.35 21.99
CA ASP A 219 27.81 3.57 21.26
C ASP A 219 28.30 3.28 19.83
N PRO A 220 28.11 2.04 19.32
CA PRO A 220 28.46 1.72 17.95
C PRO A 220 27.33 2.22 17.04
N LEU A 221 27.54 3.38 16.41
CA LEU A 221 26.73 3.76 15.26
C LEU A 221 27.29 3.09 14.00
N GLU A 222 26.47 2.19 13.47
CA GLU A 222 26.63 1.49 12.20
C GLU A 222 27.00 2.45 11.05
N THR A 223 28.13 2.17 10.41
CA THR A 223 28.42 2.66 9.06
C THR A 223 28.75 1.44 8.20
N SER A 224 27.74 0.96 7.47
CA SER A 224 27.92 0.02 6.35
C SER A 224 27.19 0.56 5.13
N THR A 225 27.83 1.49 4.44
CA THR A 225 27.51 1.82 3.05
C THR A 225 28.57 1.22 2.12
N ALA A 226 28.06 0.53 1.11
CA ALA A 226 28.60 0.49 -0.24
C ALA A 226 29.97 -0.20 -0.47
N ARG A 227 29.95 -1.53 -0.61
CA ARG A 227 30.77 -2.24 -1.62
C ARG A 227 30.01 -3.47 -2.13
N HIS A 228 29.51 -3.39 -3.37
CA HIS A 228 29.61 -4.45 -4.39
C HIS A 228 28.80 -4.08 -5.65
N ARG A 229 29.50 -3.51 -6.62
CA ARG A 229 29.23 -3.72 -8.04
C ARG A 229 30.50 -4.30 -8.66
N ALA A 230 30.29 -5.17 -9.64
CA ALA A 230 31.25 -5.87 -10.49
C ALA A 230 31.90 -7.12 -9.88
N GLN A 231 31.28 -8.28 -10.13
CA GLN A 231 31.95 -9.31 -10.92
C GLN A 231 30.92 -10.18 -11.63
N ASP A 232 31.26 -10.43 -12.88
CA ASP A 232 30.50 -11.05 -13.95
C ASP A 232 31.07 -12.46 -14.19
N ARG A 233 30.25 -13.32 -14.80
CA ARG A 233 30.59 -14.59 -15.49
C ARG A 233 30.54 -15.93 -14.74
N HIS A 234 29.92 -16.87 -15.48
CA HIS A 234 29.95 -18.33 -15.45
C HIS A 234 29.01 -19.09 -14.51
N ALA A 235 27.83 -19.44 -15.02
CA ALA A 235 27.39 -20.84 -15.10
C ALA A 235 26.14 -20.98 -16.01
N ARG A 236 26.36 -21.29 -17.30
CA ARG A 236 25.36 -21.99 -18.11
C ARG A 236 25.43 -23.46 -17.70
N ARG A 237 24.39 -23.99 -17.06
CA ARG A 237 24.16 -25.43 -16.97
C ARG A 237 22.87 -25.77 -17.71
N ALA A 238 23.03 -26.70 -18.66
CA ALA A 238 22.00 -27.28 -19.47
C ALA A 238 20.98 -28.04 -18.61
N LEU A 239 19.70 -27.88 -18.92
CA LEU A 239 18.62 -28.77 -18.49
C LEU A 239 18.34 -29.76 -19.64
N PRO A 240 18.17 -31.06 -19.36
CA PRO A 240 17.83 -32.05 -20.37
C PRO A 240 16.33 -32.03 -20.72
N SER A 241 16.05 -32.33 -21.99
CA SER A 241 14.73 -32.48 -22.60
C SER A 241 13.88 -33.60 -21.96
N PRO A 242 12.55 -33.53 -22.04
CA PRO A 242 11.65 -34.55 -21.50
C PRO A 242 11.48 -35.75 -22.45
N PRO A 243 11.25 -36.97 -21.94
CA PRO A 243 10.79 -38.08 -22.77
C PRO A 243 9.26 -38.13 -22.88
N VAL A 244 8.85 -38.61 -24.05
CA VAL A 244 7.48 -38.83 -24.51
C VAL A 244 6.84 -40.06 -23.84
N SER A 245 5.53 -39.99 -23.63
CA SER A 245 4.56 -40.93 -23.02
C SER A 245 4.59 -42.40 -23.50
N PRO A 246 3.92 -43.35 -22.80
CA PRO A 246 2.50 -43.61 -23.10
C PRO A 246 1.58 -44.08 -21.94
N SER A 247 0.31 -43.69 -22.08
CA SER A 247 -0.98 -44.35 -21.77
C SER A 247 -1.16 -45.48 -20.73
N ARG A 248 -2.14 -45.21 -19.84
CA ARG A 248 -3.34 -46.02 -19.45
C ARG A 248 -3.33 -46.79 -18.11
N ALA A 249 -4.41 -46.53 -17.37
CA ALA A 249 -5.18 -47.40 -16.45
C ALA A 249 -5.10 -47.12 -14.93
N THR A 250 -6.22 -46.58 -14.41
CA THR A 250 -6.95 -46.92 -13.17
C THR A 250 -6.17 -47.18 -11.87
N ARG A 251 -6.27 -46.25 -10.91
CA ARG A 251 -6.80 -46.47 -9.54
C ARG A 251 -6.72 -45.18 -8.71
N ALA A 252 -7.79 -44.92 -7.96
CA ALA A 252 -7.83 -43.89 -6.92
C ALA A 252 -6.91 -44.24 -5.74
N PRO A 253 -6.33 -43.22 -5.08
CA PRO A 253 -6.18 -43.29 -3.64
C PRO A 253 -6.64 -42.00 -2.94
N GLU A 254 -7.13 -42.23 -1.73
CA GLU A 254 -7.46 -41.25 -0.70
C GLU A 254 -6.25 -40.37 -0.39
N HIS A 255 -6.48 -39.07 -0.19
CA HIS A 255 -5.43 -38.15 0.28
C HIS A 255 -5.97 -37.24 1.39
N ASP A 256 -5.51 -37.56 2.61
CA ASP A 256 -5.30 -36.61 3.69
C ASP A 256 -4.54 -35.39 3.16
N THR A 257 -5.09 -34.20 3.40
CA THR A 257 -4.43 -32.93 3.08
C THR A 257 -4.01 -32.26 4.37
N GLN A 258 -2.73 -32.43 4.71
CA GLN A 258 -2.02 -31.58 5.67
C GLN A 258 -1.87 -30.16 5.09
N LEU A 259 -2.22 -29.15 5.89
CA LEU A 259 -2.02 -27.73 5.58
C LEU A 259 -0.52 -27.36 5.62
N PRO A 260 0.01 -26.59 4.64
CA PRO A 260 1.37 -26.08 4.70
C PRO A 260 1.48 -24.82 5.58
N PRO A 261 2.68 -24.50 6.10
CA PRO A 261 2.91 -23.35 6.98
C PRO A 261 2.87 -22.03 6.21
N LEU A 262 2.21 -21.04 6.82
CA LEU A 262 2.12 -19.66 6.36
C LEU A 262 3.51 -19.00 6.37
N GLY A 263 4.05 -18.70 5.19
CA GLY A 263 5.31 -17.99 5.08
C GLY A 263 5.86 -17.88 3.67
N GLN A 264 5.11 -17.30 2.73
CA GLN A 264 5.64 -16.80 1.45
C GLN A 264 4.66 -15.78 0.85
N GLY A 265 5.22 -14.67 0.34
CA GLY A 265 4.50 -13.49 -0.08
C GLY A 265 3.42 -13.75 -1.13
N LEU A 266 2.23 -13.21 -0.89
CA LEU A 266 1.11 -13.22 -1.82
C LEU A 266 1.43 -12.36 -3.04
N ALA A 267 1.90 -12.99 -4.10
CA ALA A 267 1.70 -12.47 -5.45
C ALA A 267 0.22 -12.69 -5.80
N ILE A 268 -0.57 -11.62 -5.76
CA ILE A 268 -1.98 -11.66 -6.18
C ILE A 268 -2.00 -11.87 -7.71
N PRO A 269 -2.61 -12.96 -8.22
CA PRO A 269 -2.78 -13.11 -9.66
C PRO A 269 -3.71 -12.01 -10.17
N TYR A 270 -3.25 -11.30 -11.20
CA TYR A 270 -4.00 -10.27 -11.92
C TYR A 270 -5.12 -10.99 -12.71
N GLN A 271 -6.28 -11.23 -12.07
CA GLN A 271 -7.48 -11.69 -12.75
C GLN A 271 -8.24 -10.49 -13.31
N ASP A 272 -8.71 -10.63 -14.56
CA ASP A 272 -9.40 -9.62 -15.35
C ASP A 272 -10.48 -8.86 -14.56
N CYS A 273 -10.20 -7.59 -14.26
CA CYS A 273 -11.11 -6.65 -13.63
C CYS A 273 -12.15 -6.08 -14.62
N SER A 274 -12.79 -6.93 -15.44
CA SER A 274 -13.77 -6.47 -16.44
C SER A 274 -15.07 -5.90 -15.85
N TRP A 275 -15.19 -5.90 -14.52
CA TRP A 275 -16.34 -5.39 -13.77
C TRP A 275 -16.08 -4.05 -13.08
N MET A 276 -14.82 -3.56 -13.07
CA MET A 276 -14.53 -2.18 -12.68
C MET A 276 -14.82 -1.26 -13.86
N ASP A 277 -15.67 -0.26 -13.65
CA ASP A 277 -15.77 0.88 -14.56
C ASP A 277 -14.39 1.55 -14.62
N GLU A 278 -13.70 1.37 -15.74
CA GLU A 278 -12.35 1.87 -16.01
C GLU A 278 -12.25 3.38 -15.70
N SER A 279 -13.34 4.10 -15.92
CA SER A 279 -13.49 5.53 -15.61
C SER A 279 -13.27 5.86 -14.13
N ARG A 280 -13.71 4.99 -13.22
CA ARG A 280 -13.58 5.19 -11.76
C ARG A 280 -12.18 4.90 -11.25
N LEU A 281 -11.54 3.85 -11.79
CA LEU A 281 -10.13 3.55 -11.46
C LEU A 281 -9.23 4.71 -11.92
N LEU A 282 -9.45 5.19 -13.14
CA LEU A 282 -8.71 6.32 -13.71
C LEU A 282 -8.93 7.61 -12.91
N GLN A 283 -10.18 7.93 -12.52
CA GLN A 283 -10.45 9.07 -11.64
C GLN A 283 -9.69 8.98 -10.31
N LEU A 284 -9.63 7.79 -9.70
CA LEU A 284 -8.93 7.61 -8.43
C LEU A 284 -7.40 7.75 -8.59
N ILE A 285 -6.84 7.21 -9.68
CA ILE A 285 -5.44 7.39 -10.05
C ILE A 285 -5.11 8.87 -10.27
N ASP A 286 -5.97 9.60 -10.97
CA ASP A 286 -5.78 11.02 -11.23
C ASP A 286 -5.89 11.86 -9.95
N ILE A 287 -6.81 11.54 -9.04
CA ILE A 287 -6.88 12.19 -7.72
C ILE A 287 -5.58 11.95 -6.93
N LEU A 288 -5.05 10.72 -6.95
CA LEU A 288 -3.80 10.39 -6.27
C LEU A 288 -2.59 11.10 -6.91
N ARG A 289 -2.54 11.20 -8.24
CA ARG A 289 -1.50 11.95 -8.95
C ARG A 289 -1.58 13.44 -8.65
N ASP A 290 -2.78 14.02 -8.69
CA ASP A 290 -2.99 15.44 -8.46
C ASP A 290 -2.69 15.82 -7.00
N ALA A 291 -3.08 14.99 -6.04
CA ALA A 291 -2.68 15.13 -4.64
C ALA A 291 -1.15 15.08 -4.45
N ASN A 292 -0.45 14.20 -5.18
CA ASN A 292 1.01 14.12 -5.15
C ASN A 292 1.68 15.33 -5.83
N ALA A 293 1.11 15.82 -6.94
CA ALA A 293 1.61 16.99 -7.67
C ALA A 293 1.48 18.27 -6.83
N ARG A 294 0.32 18.50 -6.19
CA ARG A 294 0.10 19.65 -5.30
C ARG A 294 1.04 19.63 -4.10
N ASN A 295 1.35 18.45 -3.56
CA ASN A 295 2.32 18.32 -2.47
C ASN A 295 3.74 18.72 -2.90
N THR A 296 4.13 18.34 -4.13
CA THR A 296 5.42 18.72 -4.72
C THR A 296 5.52 20.24 -4.90
N VAL A 297 4.44 20.90 -5.32
CA VAL A 297 4.41 22.37 -5.50
C VAL A 297 4.48 23.11 -4.15
N LEU A 298 3.78 22.64 -3.12
CA LEU A 298 3.84 23.23 -1.78
C LEU A 298 5.22 23.09 -1.12
N GLN A 299 5.98 22.05 -1.48
CA GLN A 299 7.37 21.89 -1.03
C GLN A 299 8.31 22.90 -1.66
N LEU A 300 8.10 23.27 -2.94
CA LEU A 300 8.95 24.21 -3.69
C LEU A 300 8.68 25.68 -3.34
N GLN A 301 7.54 26.01 -2.74
CA GLN A 301 7.17 27.39 -2.38
C GLN A 301 7.58 27.80 -0.96
N ARG A 302 8.25 26.94 -0.18
CA ARG A 302 8.82 27.37 1.11
C ARG A 302 10.05 28.24 0.86
N PRO A 303 10.05 29.52 1.29
CA PRO A 303 11.23 30.37 1.17
C PRO A 303 12.40 29.73 1.93
N GLN A 304 13.57 29.71 1.29
CA GLN A 304 14.84 29.24 1.86
C GLN A 304 15.32 30.15 2.99
#